data_AF-A0AAE1FJT8-F1
#
_entry.id   AF-A0AAE1FJT8-F1
#
_cell.length_a   1.000
_cell.length_b   1.000
_cell.length_c   1.000
_cell.angle_alpha   90.00
_cell.angle_beta   90.00
_cell.angle_gamma   90.00
#
_symmetry.space_group_name_H-M   'P 1'
#
loop_
_entity.id
_entity.type
_entity.pdbx_description
1 polymer ?
#
loop_
_entity_poly.entity_id
_entity_poly.type
_entity_poly.pdbx_seq_one_letter_code
_entity_poly.pdbx_strand_id
1 'polypeptide(L)'
;MLMVLVLIKSYAGNLMSLLAVRYISLHIQTLEDIVNNPVVVYMNKGSMEEQAFKAAADGVMRDVWNLHSDNRIKLIENRDIVHAQTMVRKGGSAYINNELYQKVRIAQDFSATGQCDFYLGRAQFLTSMNSMAGPKGSSLVPALSRKYKAYILLCSK
;
A
#
# COMPACT_ATOMS: atom_id res chain seq x y z
N MET A 1 -41.12 -32.28 15.99
CA MET A 1 -40.90 -32.18 14.52
C MET A 1 -40.64 -30.73 14.06
N LEU A 2 -41.42 -29.74 14.51
CA LEU A 2 -41.27 -28.33 14.10
C LEU A 2 -39.87 -27.74 14.40
N MET A 3 -39.31 -28.00 15.58
CA MET A 3 -37.94 -27.60 15.96
C MET A 3 -36.86 -28.12 15.00
N VAL A 4 -36.94 -29.40 14.60
CA VAL A 4 -35.96 -30.01 13.68
C VAL A 4 -36.03 -29.35 12.31
N LEU A 5 -37.25 -29.04 11.85
CA LEU A 5 -37.49 -28.35 10.59
C LEU A 5 -36.91 -26.92 10.59
N VAL A 6 -37.07 -26.19 11.70
CA VAL A 6 -36.48 -24.86 11.88
C VAL A 6 -34.96 -24.93 11.88
N LEU A 7 -34.36 -25.90 12.58
CA LEU A 7 -32.90 -26.07 12.63
C LEU A 7 -32.32 -26.40 11.24
N ILE A 8 -32.94 -27.31 10.49
CA ILE A 8 -32.50 -27.67 9.13
C ILE A 8 -32.57 -26.46 8.19
N LYS A 9 -33.67 -25.69 8.24
CA LYS A 9 -33.84 -24.50 7.39
C LYS A 9 -32.87 -23.38 7.77
N SER A 10 -32.62 -23.19 9.07
CA SER A 10 -31.66 -22.21 9.56
C SER A 10 -30.22 -22.57 9.14
N TYR A 11 -29.85 -23.84 9.25
CA TYR A 11 -28.55 -24.33 8.78
C TYR A 11 -28.37 -24.17 7.27
N ALA A 12 -29.37 -24.56 6.48
CA ALA A 12 -29.33 -24.40 5.03
C ALA A 12 -29.21 -22.92 4.60
N GLY A 13 -29.94 -22.02 5.26
CA GLY A 13 -29.85 -20.58 5.00
C GLY A 13 -28.46 -20.01 5.33
N ASN A 14 -27.88 -20.41 6.45
CA ASN A 14 -26.56 -19.93 6.87
C ASN A 14 -25.44 -20.48 5.95
N LEU A 15 -25.53 -21.74 5.56
CA LEU A 15 -24.61 -22.35 4.59
C LEU A 15 -24.67 -21.65 3.23
N MET A 16 -25.88 -21.34 2.73
CA MET A 16 -26.04 -20.58 1.49
C MET A 16 -25.46 -19.17 1.60
N SER A 17 -25.58 -18.51 2.76
CA SER A 17 -24.97 -17.20 3.00
C SER A 17 -23.44 -17.26 2.96
N LEU A 18 -22.84 -18.25 3.60
CA LEU A 18 -21.38 -18.46 3.61
C LEU A 18 -20.83 -18.81 2.21
N LEU A 19 -21.60 -19.53 1.39
CA LEU A 19 -21.23 -19.86 0.01
C LEU A 19 -21.43 -18.68 -0.95
N ALA A 20 -22.39 -17.80 -0.67
CA ALA A 20 -22.64 -16.60 -1.47
C ALA A 20 -21.52 -15.55 -1.30
N VAL A 21 -20.95 -15.42 -0.11
CA VAL A 21 -19.88 -14.46 0.17
C VAL A 21 -18.52 -15.13 0.06
N ARG A 22 -17.82 -14.93 -1.07
CA ARG A 22 -16.41 -15.30 -1.19
C ARG A 22 -15.56 -14.37 -0.32
N TYR A 23 -15.09 -14.86 0.81
CA TYR A 23 -14.07 -14.17 1.60
C TYR A 23 -12.70 -14.34 0.94
N ILE A 24 -12.09 -13.23 0.50
CA ILE A 24 -10.70 -13.21 0.01
C ILE A 24 -9.82 -12.80 1.19
N SER A 25 -9.09 -13.75 1.77
CA SER A 25 -8.13 -13.49 2.83
C SER A 25 -6.92 -12.72 2.25
N LEU A 26 -6.92 -11.40 2.39
CA LEU A 26 -5.75 -10.59 2.10
C LEU A 26 -4.75 -10.75 3.25
N HIS A 27 -3.67 -11.48 3.01
CA HIS A 27 -2.75 -11.92 4.08
C HIS A 27 -1.89 -10.79 4.65
N ILE A 28 -1.64 -9.73 3.88
CA ILE A 28 -0.78 -8.61 4.30
C ILE A 28 -1.61 -7.33 4.23
N GLN A 29 -1.98 -6.76 5.37
CA GLN A 29 -2.77 -5.53 5.44
C GLN A 29 -2.04 -4.41 6.18
N THR A 30 -1.17 -4.78 7.13
CA THR A 30 -0.42 -3.85 7.97
C THR A 30 1.08 -4.08 7.90
N LEU A 31 1.87 -3.20 8.54
CA LEU A 31 3.31 -3.38 8.65
C LEU A 31 3.67 -4.54 9.60
N GLU A 32 2.85 -4.79 10.61
CA GLU A 32 3.00 -5.92 11.53
C GLU A 32 2.85 -7.25 10.79
N ASP A 33 1.91 -7.35 9.84
CA ASP A 33 1.77 -8.54 9.00
C ASP A 33 3.03 -8.81 8.18
N ILE A 34 3.71 -7.75 7.72
CA ILE A 34 4.98 -7.88 7.00
C ILE A 34 6.06 -8.46 7.90
N VAL A 35 6.15 -8.01 9.16
CA VAL A 35 7.13 -8.53 10.12
C VAL A 35 6.84 -10.01 10.42
N ASN A 36 5.59 -10.34 10.70
CA ASN A 36 5.15 -11.66 11.16
C ASN A 36 5.11 -12.75 10.08
N ASN A 37 5.02 -12.39 8.80
CA ASN A 37 4.96 -13.35 7.69
C ASN A 37 6.27 -13.34 6.89
N PRO A 38 6.68 -14.46 6.27
CA PRO A 38 7.94 -14.56 5.52
C PRO A 38 7.84 -13.92 4.12
N VAL A 39 7.50 -12.63 4.06
CA VAL A 39 7.35 -11.86 2.82
C VAL A 39 8.62 -11.05 2.53
N VAL A 40 8.99 -10.97 1.25
CA VAL A 40 10.05 -10.07 0.75
C VAL A 40 9.43 -8.71 0.39
N VAL A 41 10.00 -7.65 0.94
CA VAL A 41 9.53 -6.27 0.76
C VAL A 41 10.42 -5.55 -0.23
N TYR A 42 9.83 -5.06 -1.31
CA TYR A 42 10.47 -4.17 -2.25
C TYR A 42 10.20 -2.71 -1.87
N MET A 43 11.23 -1.87 -1.95
CA MET A 43 11.12 -0.44 -1.63
C MET A 43 12.06 0.37 -2.52
N ASN A 44 11.65 1.57 -2.88
CA ASN A 44 12.48 2.43 -3.72
C ASN A 44 13.68 2.97 -2.95
N LYS A 45 14.87 2.80 -3.51
CA LYS A 45 16.11 3.33 -2.97
C LYS A 45 16.11 4.86 -3.02
N GLY A 46 16.53 5.50 -1.93
CA GLY A 46 16.55 6.94 -1.75
C GLY A 46 15.16 7.56 -1.58
N SER A 47 14.13 6.76 -1.35
CA SER A 47 12.77 7.27 -1.15
C SER A 47 12.58 7.78 0.27
N MET A 48 11.53 8.58 0.47
CA MET A 48 11.14 9.08 1.79
C MET A 48 10.77 7.93 2.73
N GLU A 49 10.16 6.86 2.20
CA GLU A 49 9.81 5.65 2.95
C GLU A 49 11.07 4.95 3.46
N GLU A 50 12.09 4.73 2.62
CA GLU A 50 13.36 4.15 3.07
C GLU A 50 13.96 4.98 4.20
N GLN A 51 14.01 6.30 4.04
CA GLN A 51 14.55 7.18 5.04
C GLN A 51 13.75 7.13 6.35
N ALA A 52 12.42 7.06 6.28
CA ALA A 52 11.56 6.98 7.46
C ALA A 52 11.78 5.68 8.24
N PHE A 53 11.80 4.53 7.56
CA PHE A 53 12.05 3.24 8.21
C PHE A 53 13.46 3.16 8.80
N LYS A 54 14.46 3.68 8.08
CA LYS A 54 15.86 3.71 8.53
C LYS A 54 16.07 4.61 9.75
N ALA A 55 15.39 5.77 9.78
CA ALA A 55 15.49 6.75 10.84
C ALA A 55 14.65 6.43 12.08
N ALA A 56 13.66 5.53 11.97
CA ALA A 56 12.85 5.10 13.11
C ALA A 56 13.75 4.50 14.20
N ALA A 57 13.61 5.00 15.43
CA ALA A 57 14.38 4.50 16.57
C ALA A 57 13.82 3.15 17.06
N ASP A 58 12.49 3.07 17.17
CA ASP A 58 11.71 1.99 17.75
C ASP A 58 10.35 1.82 17.02
N GLY A 59 9.60 0.79 17.42
CA GLY A 59 8.29 0.46 16.88
C GLY A 59 8.31 -0.29 15.54
N VAL A 60 7.13 -0.51 14.97
CA VAL A 60 6.92 -1.40 13.82
C VAL A 60 7.68 -0.96 12.57
N MET A 61 7.89 0.35 12.39
CA MET A 61 8.73 0.86 11.31
C MET A 61 10.19 0.44 11.43
N ARG A 62 10.72 0.45 12.67
CA ARG A 62 12.06 -0.05 12.96
C ARG A 62 12.12 -1.56 12.76
N ASP A 63 11.09 -2.29 13.19
CA ASP A 63 11.02 -3.75 13.00
C ASP A 63 11.01 -4.13 11.52
N VAL A 64 10.26 -3.39 10.70
CA VAL A 64 10.30 -3.54 9.24
C VAL A 64 11.70 -3.26 8.71
N TRP A 65 12.38 -2.18 9.15
CA TRP A 65 13.75 -1.92 8.73
C TRP A 65 14.74 -3.02 9.14
N ASN A 66 14.55 -3.62 10.32
CA ASN A 66 15.39 -4.72 10.80
C ASN A 66 15.31 -5.94 9.86
N LEU A 67 14.20 -6.15 9.14
CA LEU A 67 14.10 -7.19 8.10
C LEU A 67 15.14 -7.05 6.98
N HIS A 68 15.80 -5.89 6.87
CA HIS A 68 16.91 -5.69 5.96
C HIS A 68 18.13 -6.55 6.32
N SER A 69 18.40 -6.84 7.60
CA SER A 69 19.48 -7.78 7.99
C SER A 69 19.22 -9.20 7.51
N ASP A 70 17.94 -9.56 7.43
CA ASP A 70 17.49 -10.91 7.06
C ASP A 70 17.33 -11.05 5.54
N ASN A 71 17.83 -10.08 4.75
CA ASN A 71 17.67 -10.02 3.30
C ASN A 71 16.22 -9.96 2.81
N ARG A 72 15.28 -9.63 3.70
CA ARG A 72 13.85 -9.54 3.40
C ARG A 72 13.41 -8.18 2.89
N ILE A 73 14.25 -7.14 3.02
CA ILE A 73 14.06 -5.87 2.29
C ILE A 73 14.97 -5.81 1.07
N LYS A 74 14.40 -5.47 -0.09
CA LYS A 74 15.09 -5.24 -1.36
C LYS A 74 14.89 -3.79 -1.79
N LEU A 75 15.97 -3.01 -1.70
CA LEU A 75 16.00 -1.65 -2.22
C LEU A 75 16.20 -1.69 -3.74
N ILE A 76 15.27 -1.10 -4.47
CA ILE A 76 15.24 -1.09 -5.94
C ILE A 76 15.37 0.32 -6.50
N GLU A 77 15.88 0.44 -7.71
CA GLU A 77 15.83 1.70 -8.46
C GLU A 77 14.51 1.82 -9.22
N ASN A 78 14.18 3.04 -9.67
CA ASN A 78 12.93 3.27 -10.42
C ASN A 78 12.83 2.42 -11.71
N ARG A 79 13.97 2.09 -12.33
CA ARG A 79 13.99 1.23 -13.53
C ARG A 79 13.54 -0.22 -13.25
N ASP A 80 13.68 -0.67 -12.00
CA ASP A 80 13.41 -2.06 -11.59
C ASP A 80 12.00 -2.25 -11.02
N ILE A 81 11.15 -1.21 -11.06
CA ILE A 81 9.77 -1.26 -10.56
C ILE A 81 8.98 -2.39 -11.22
N VAL A 82 9.12 -2.58 -12.53
CA VAL A 82 8.39 -3.61 -13.27
C VAL A 82 8.80 -5.01 -12.79
N HIS A 83 10.08 -5.19 -12.46
CA HIS A 83 10.58 -6.44 -11.88
C HIS A 83 9.94 -6.67 -10.50
N ALA A 84 9.92 -5.65 -9.63
CA ALA A 84 9.28 -5.75 -8.32
C ALA A 84 7.78 -6.08 -8.42
N GLN A 85 7.05 -5.46 -9.35
CA GLN A 85 5.64 -5.77 -9.60
C GLN A 85 5.43 -7.23 -10.05
N THR A 86 6.32 -7.73 -10.90
CA THR A 86 6.29 -9.13 -11.34
C THR A 86 6.48 -10.08 -10.16
N MET A 87 7.39 -9.75 -9.23
CA MET A 87 7.64 -10.55 -8.03
C MET A 87 6.46 -10.49 -7.05
N VAL A 88 5.81 -9.33 -6.91
CA VAL A 88 4.56 -9.21 -6.14
C VAL A 88 3.44 -10.06 -6.75
N ARG A 89 3.27 -10.03 -8.08
CA ARG A 89 2.26 -10.84 -8.79
C ARG A 89 2.47 -12.34 -8.62
N LYS A 90 3.73 -12.81 -8.59
CA LYS A 90 4.07 -14.22 -8.32
C LYS A 90 3.74 -14.66 -6.89
N GLY A 91 3.50 -13.72 -5.98
CA GLY A 91 3.25 -13.97 -4.57
C GLY A 91 4.53 -14.02 -3.72
N GLY A 92 4.35 -13.99 -2.40
CA GLY A 92 5.45 -14.01 -1.43
C GLY A 92 6.24 -12.69 -1.34
N SER A 93 5.79 -11.64 -2.05
CA SER A 93 6.43 -10.32 -2.02
C SER A 93 5.39 -9.21 -1.83
N ALA A 94 5.81 -8.12 -1.19
CA ALA A 94 5.06 -6.88 -1.04
C ALA A 94 5.88 -5.70 -1.57
N TYR A 95 5.21 -4.63 -1.98
CA TYR A 95 5.88 -3.42 -2.48
C TYR A 95 5.38 -2.18 -1.74
N ILE A 96 6.29 -1.51 -1.04
CA ILE A 96 5.99 -0.31 -0.26
C ILE A 96 6.34 0.93 -1.07
N ASN A 97 5.35 1.79 -1.28
CA ASN A 97 5.49 3.11 -1.91
C ASN A 97 4.28 3.98 -1.53
N ASN A 98 4.31 5.24 -1.93
CA ASN A 98 3.21 6.19 -1.82
C ASN A 98 1.91 5.63 -2.43
N GLU A 99 0.80 5.77 -1.69
CA GLU A 99 -0.52 5.31 -2.08
C GLU A 99 -0.95 5.83 -3.46
N LEU A 100 -0.66 7.10 -3.78
CA LEU A 100 -1.02 7.70 -5.06
C LEU A 100 -0.35 6.96 -6.24
N TYR A 101 0.95 6.68 -6.12
CA TYR A 101 1.67 5.96 -7.16
C TYR A 101 1.17 4.52 -7.31
N GLN A 102 0.84 3.85 -6.21
CA GLN A 102 0.32 2.49 -6.27
C GLN A 102 -1.07 2.45 -6.93
N LYS A 103 -1.97 3.36 -6.57
CA LYS A 103 -3.30 3.46 -7.20
C LYS A 103 -3.21 3.66 -8.71
N VAL A 104 -2.33 4.57 -9.15
CA VAL A 104 -2.10 4.81 -10.58
C VAL A 104 -1.55 3.55 -11.26
N ARG A 105 -0.57 2.87 -10.67
CA ARG A 105 0.02 1.65 -11.25
C ARG A 105 -0.96 0.50 -11.32
N ILE A 106 -1.76 0.28 -10.28
CA ILE A 106 -2.80 -0.76 -10.29
C ILE A 106 -3.84 -0.46 -11.37
N ALA A 107 -4.28 0.79 -11.49
CA ALA A 107 -5.23 1.20 -12.54
C ALA A 107 -4.64 1.03 -13.95
N GLN A 108 -3.38 1.37 -14.15
CA GLN A 108 -2.67 1.16 -15.41
C GLN A 108 -2.53 -0.33 -15.75
N ASP A 109 -2.17 -1.16 -14.78
CA ASP A 109 -2.02 -2.60 -14.96
C ASP A 109 -3.36 -3.27 -15.30
N PHE A 110 -4.44 -2.90 -14.59
CA PHE A 110 -5.79 -3.34 -14.93
C PHE A 110 -6.20 -2.88 -16.33
N SER A 111 -5.92 -1.62 -16.69
CA SER A 111 -6.25 -1.11 -18.03
C SER A 111 -5.50 -1.84 -19.15
N ALA A 112 -4.28 -2.31 -18.88
CA ALA A 112 -3.46 -3.01 -19.86
C ALA A 112 -3.79 -4.51 -19.96
N THR A 113 -4.13 -5.16 -18.85
CA THR A 113 -4.28 -6.63 -18.78
C THR A 113 -5.73 -7.09 -18.63
N GLY A 114 -6.61 -6.24 -18.10
CA GLY A 114 -7.96 -6.60 -17.68
C GLY A 114 -8.03 -7.42 -16.39
N GLN A 115 -6.90 -7.60 -15.67
CA GLN A 115 -6.82 -8.46 -14.48
C GLN A 115 -6.69 -7.64 -13.19
N CYS A 116 -7.25 -8.18 -12.10
CA CYS A 116 -7.28 -7.55 -10.77
C CYS A 116 -6.32 -8.27 -9.80
N ASP A 117 -5.05 -8.39 -10.16
CA ASP A 117 -4.07 -9.19 -9.40
C ASP A 117 -3.50 -8.46 -8.18
N PHE A 118 -3.62 -7.14 -8.16
CA PHE A 118 -3.03 -6.30 -7.12
C PHE A 118 -4.10 -5.76 -6.16
N TYR A 119 -3.72 -5.64 -4.90
CA TYR A 119 -4.51 -4.98 -3.87
C TYR A 119 -3.64 -4.05 -3.04
N LEU A 120 -4.27 -3.08 -2.38
CA LEU A 120 -3.61 -2.20 -1.43
C LEU A 120 -3.87 -2.69 0.00
N GLY A 121 -2.82 -2.69 0.83
CA GLY A 121 -2.99 -2.85 2.28
C GLY A 121 -3.80 -1.69 2.85
N ARG A 122 -4.54 -1.95 3.93
CA ARG A 122 -5.39 -0.93 4.58
C ARG A 122 -4.59 0.06 5.42
N ALA A 123 -3.42 -0.34 5.91
CA ALA A 123 -2.65 0.49 6.83
C ALA A 123 -1.95 1.64 6.09
N GLN A 124 -2.24 2.86 6.54
CA GLN A 124 -1.43 4.03 6.27
C GLN A 124 -0.46 4.22 7.44
N PHE A 125 0.83 4.29 7.15
CA PHE A 125 1.87 4.37 8.18
C PHE A 125 2.66 5.68 8.13
N LEU A 126 2.71 6.36 6.98
CA LEU A 126 3.46 7.61 6.82
C LEU A 126 2.63 8.65 6.06
N THR A 127 2.39 9.80 6.70
CA THR A 127 1.77 10.94 6.03
C THR A 127 2.80 11.67 5.19
N SER A 128 2.64 11.60 3.87
CA SER A 128 3.49 12.31 2.91
C SER A 128 2.75 13.49 2.28
N MET A 129 3.44 14.62 2.08
CA MET A 129 2.93 15.73 1.28
C MET A 129 3.79 15.93 0.04
N ASN A 130 3.16 16.00 -1.13
CA ASN A 130 3.83 16.42 -2.35
C ASN A 130 3.99 17.94 -2.31
N SER A 131 5.22 18.42 -2.55
CA SER A 131 5.54 19.84 -2.53
C SER A 131 6.46 20.22 -3.68
N MET A 132 6.44 21.50 -4.05
CA MET A 132 7.41 22.07 -4.97
C MET A 132 8.60 22.61 -4.17
N ALA A 133 9.77 22.02 -4.36
CA ALA A 133 11.01 22.52 -3.79
C ALA A 133 11.69 23.48 -4.78
N GLY A 134 12.19 24.61 -4.27
CA GLY A 134 13.01 25.54 -5.02
C GLY A 134 14.33 25.82 -4.30
N PRO A 135 15.32 26.42 -4.98
CA PRO A 135 16.59 26.78 -4.36
C PRO A 135 16.38 27.64 -3.11
N LYS A 136 17.19 27.40 -2.08
CA LYS A 136 17.13 28.16 -0.83
C LYS A 136 17.31 29.65 -1.12
N GLY A 137 16.39 30.48 -0.63
CA GLY A 137 16.40 31.93 -0.85
C GLY A 137 15.79 32.38 -2.19
N SER A 138 15.29 31.47 -3.03
CA SER A 138 14.63 31.84 -4.28
C SER A 138 13.31 32.58 -4.01
N SER A 139 13.12 33.72 -4.69
CA SER A 139 11.85 34.48 -4.69
C SER A 139 10.71 33.75 -5.41
N LEU A 140 11.02 32.70 -6.18
CA LEU A 140 10.04 31.90 -6.91
C LEU A 140 9.16 31.07 -5.98
N VAL A 141 9.74 30.50 -4.91
CA VAL A 141 9.00 29.66 -3.95
C VAL A 141 7.81 30.44 -3.34
N PRO A 142 8.00 31.61 -2.71
CA PRO A 142 6.86 32.36 -2.15
C PRO A 142 5.88 32.86 -3.23
N ALA A 143 6.36 33.16 -4.45
CA ALA A 143 5.48 33.55 -5.55
C ALA A 143 4.55 32.39 -5.99
N LEU A 144 5.10 31.18 -6.13
CA LEU A 144 4.34 29.98 -6.46
C LEU A 144 3.39 29.56 -5.34
N SER A 145 3.84 29.61 -4.07
CA SER A 145 2.99 29.30 -2.92
C SER A 145 1.76 30.20 -2.86
N ARG A 146 1.89 31.50 -3.15
CA ARG A 146 0.74 32.43 -3.21
C ARG A 146 -0.26 32.04 -4.30
N LYS A 147 0.22 31.72 -5.51
CA LYS A 147 -0.65 31.29 -6.61
C LYS A 147 -1.35 29.97 -6.31
N TYR A 148 -0.62 29.01 -5.74
CA TYR A 148 -1.16 27.70 -5.39
C TYR A 148 -2.26 27.81 -4.33
N LYS A 149 -2.07 28.67 -3.32
CA LYS A 149 -3.09 28.95 -2.30
C LYS A 149 -4.36 29.56 -2.90
N ALA A 150 -4.22 30.51 -3.84
CA ALA A 150 -5.37 31.09 -4.53
C ALA A 150 -6.13 30.05 -5.37
N TYR A 151 -5.41 29.15 -6.04
CA TYR A 151 -6.00 28.07 -6.83
C TYR A 151 -6.80 27.07 -5.97
N ILE A 152 -6.25 26.64 -4.84
CA ILE A 152 -6.95 25.73 -3.92
C ILE A 152 -8.25 26.35 -3.42
N LEU A 153 -8.24 27.64 -3.06
CA LEU A 153 -9.44 28.34 -2.59
C LEU A 153 -10.53 28.47 -3.66
N LEU A 154 -10.15 28.50 -4.94
CA LEU A 154 -11.09 28.52 -6.07
C LEU A 154 -11.74 27.16 -6.32
N CYS A 155 -11.00 26.05 -6.14
CA CYS A 155 -11.53 24.69 -6.31
C CYS A 155 -12.33 24.17 -5.10
N SER A 156 -12.33 24.90 -3.97
CA SER A 156 -13.08 24.54 -2.77
C SER A 156 -14.46 25.19 -2.68
N LYS A 157 -14.88 25.93 -3.71
CA LYS A 157 -16.24 26.44 -3.90
C LYS A 157 -16.95 25.61 -4.96
#